data_AF-A0A1F3M938-F1
#
_entry.id   AF-A0A1F3M938-F1
#
_cell.length_a   1.000
_cell.length_b   1.000
_cell.length_c   1.000
_cell.angle_alpha   90.00
_cell.angle_beta   90.00
_cell.angle_gamma   90.00
#
_symmetry.space_group_name_H-M   'P 1'
#
loop_
_entity.id
_entity.type
_entity.pdbx_description
1 polymer ?
#
loop_
_entity_poly.entity_id
_entity_poly.type
_entity_poly.pdbx_seq_one_letter_code
_entity_poly.pdbx_strand_id
1 'polypeptide(L)'
;MKIIVFLSLLFPLFLHGQHIGPYVNRYNKNQVVKKIEKGIQRNTSQTIKISLEEVGDTLYYRVSENELTTIIKMTFNLKNNYCDYQEIVTTCGECAEKRGKSLFSRYKWYRISDTKYVSRYNRKMMLVFIDNPSSDFCNIIKFQYNSMTEMEYKEAIQNFQLLQSN
;
A
#
# COMPACT_ATOMS: atom_id res chain seq x y z
N MET A 1 -5.89 -25.52 -41.46
CA MET A 1 -4.97 -25.42 -40.30
C MET A 1 -5.39 -24.18 -39.52
N LYS A 2 -6.22 -24.34 -38.49
CA LYS A 2 -5.87 -24.55 -37.07
C LYS A 2 -5.15 -23.36 -36.42
N ILE A 3 -5.95 -22.66 -35.60
CA ILE A 3 -5.60 -21.96 -34.34
C ILE A 3 -4.84 -20.63 -34.49
N ILE A 4 -5.59 -19.54 -34.74
CA ILE A 4 -5.22 -18.19 -34.26
C ILE A 4 -6.49 -17.52 -33.71
N VAL A 5 -7.12 -18.17 -32.75
CA VAL A 5 -8.19 -17.60 -31.92
C VAL A 5 -7.97 -18.22 -30.56
N PHE A 6 -7.12 -17.66 -29.69
CA PHE A 6 -7.15 -17.89 -28.23
C PHE A 6 -6.08 -17.15 -27.39
N LEU A 7 -5.49 -16.03 -27.84
CA LEU A 7 -4.53 -15.28 -26.99
C LEU A 7 -5.01 -13.91 -26.50
N SER A 8 -6.20 -13.46 -26.89
CA SER A 8 -6.79 -12.18 -26.47
C SER A 8 -7.87 -12.32 -25.38
N LEU A 9 -8.20 -13.54 -24.95
CA LEU A 9 -9.25 -13.82 -23.94
C LEU A 9 -8.72 -14.04 -22.51
N LEU A 10 -7.40 -13.94 -22.28
CA LEU A 10 -6.78 -14.13 -20.95
C LEU A 10 -6.32 -12.82 -20.28
N PHE A 11 -6.69 -11.66 -20.82
CA PHE A 11 -6.39 -10.35 -20.22
C PHE A 11 -7.53 -9.64 -19.47
N PRO A 12 -8.59 -10.29 -18.92
CA PRO A 12 -9.49 -9.64 -17.97
C PRO A 12 -9.17 -9.98 -16.50
N LEU A 13 -7.90 -10.25 -16.17
CA LEU A 13 -7.42 -10.35 -14.78
C LEU A 13 -6.59 -9.12 -14.39
N PHE A 14 -6.91 -7.98 -15.00
CA PHE A 14 -6.55 -6.70 -14.43
C PHE A 14 -7.15 -6.64 -13.03
N LEU A 15 -6.28 -6.80 -12.01
CA LEU A 15 -6.49 -6.59 -10.58
C LEU A 15 -6.86 -5.12 -10.26
N HIS A 16 -7.67 -4.51 -11.10
CA HIS A 16 -8.21 -3.16 -11.02
C HIS A 16 -9.41 -3.19 -10.09
N GLY A 17 -9.15 -3.28 -8.79
CA GLY A 17 -10.26 -3.25 -7.83
C GLY A 17 -9.95 -2.62 -6.50
N GLN A 18 -8.73 -2.79 -5.99
CA GLN A 18 -8.40 -2.26 -4.68
C GLN A 18 -7.57 -1.00 -4.85
N HIS A 19 -8.26 0.14 -5.03
CA HIS A 19 -7.69 1.46 -4.83
C HIS A 19 -7.36 1.68 -3.34
N ILE A 20 -6.50 0.84 -2.77
CA ILE A 20 -5.91 1.03 -1.45
C ILE A 20 -4.73 1.98 -1.67
N GLY A 21 -5.05 3.27 -1.72
CA GLY A 21 -4.02 4.31 -1.64
C GLY A 21 -3.64 4.56 -0.18
N PRO A 22 -2.53 5.26 0.07
CA PRO A 22 -2.20 5.73 1.41
C PRO A 22 -3.32 6.65 1.93
N TYR A 23 -3.87 6.32 3.11
CA TYR A 23 -4.87 7.13 3.81
C TYR A 23 -4.25 8.12 4.81
N VAL A 24 -2.95 7.98 5.05
CA VAL A 24 -2.19 8.73 6.05
C VAL A 24 -2.38 10.24 5.86
N ASN A 25 -2.74 10.95 6.94
CA ASN A 25 -2.92 12.40 7.00
C ASN A 25 -3.90 12.95 5.94
N ARG A 26 -4.88 12.14 5.52
CA ARG A 26 -5.84 12.51 4.47
C ARG A 26 -7.29 12.20 4.81
N TYR A 27 -7.52 11.11 5.53
CA TYR A 27 -8.86 10.64 5.81
C TYR A 27 -8.99 10.21 7.28
N ASN A 28 -10.12 10.58 7.89
CA ASN A 28 -10.46 10.06 9.21
C ASN A 28 -11.01 8.63 9.11
N LYS A 29 -11.12 7.95 10.25
CA LYS A 29 -11.59 6.57 10.34
C LYS A 29 -12.85 6.30 9.51
N ASN A 30 -13.90 7.08 9.70
CA ASN A 30 -15.17 6.90 8.98
C ASN A 30 -15.02 7.06 7.47
N GLN A 31 -14.17 7.98 7.00
CA GLN A 31 -13.90 8.17 5.57
C GLN A 31 -13.09 7.00 4.98
N VAL A 32 -12.16 6.44 5.75
CA VAL A 32 -11.39 5.25 5.35
C VAL A 32 -12.31 4.05 5.20
N VAL A 33 -13.12 3.76 6.21
CA VAL A 33 -14.11 2.66 6.21
C VAL A 33 -15.01 2.77 4.98
N LYS A 34 -15.65 3.92 4.75
CA LYS A 34 -16.53 4.16 3.60
C LYS A 34 -15.82 3.97 2.25
N LYS A 35 -14.54 4.34 2.15
CA LYS A 35 -13.78 4.18 0.90
C LYS A 35 -13.45 2.71 0.62
N ILE A 36 -13.14 1.96 1.67
CA ILE A 36 -12.87 0.52 1.57
C ILE A 36 -14.16 -0.19 1.19
N GLU A 37 -15.27 0.04 1.90
CA GLU A 37 -16.59 -0.52 1.57
C GLU A 37 -17.01 -0.25 0.12
N LYS A 38 -16.85 0.99 -0.36
CA LYS A 38 -17.11 1.33 -1.76
C LYS A 38 -16.18 0.61 -2.73
N GLY A 39 -14.92 0.40 -2.36
CA GLY A 39 -13.97 -0.38 -3.16
C GLY A 39 -14.40 -1.84 -3.26
N ILE A 40 -14.89 -2.41 -2.16
CA ILE A 40 -15.40 -3.79 -2.08
C ILE A 40 -16.64 -3.95 -2.97
N GLN A 41 -17.63 -3.07 -2.78
CA GLN A 41 -18.90 -3.09 -3.54
C GLN A 41 -18.70 -3.01 -5.07
N ARG A 42 -17.61 -2.41 -5.53
CA ARG A 42 -17.30 -2.30 -6.97
C ARG A 42 -16.73 -3.59 -7.56
N ASN A 43 -16.24 -4.52 -6.76
CA ASN A 43 -15.55 -5.73 -7.21
C ASN A 43 -16.32 -7.03 -6.86
N THR A 44 -17.61 -6.92 -6.55
CA THR A 44 -18.47 -8.02 -6.06
C THR A 44 -18.70 -9.18 -7.05
N SER A 45 -18.03 -9.20 -8.20
CA SER A 45 -18.09 -10.31 -9.17
C SER A 45 -17.11 -11.46 -8.85
N GLN A 46 -16.15 -11.26 -7.95
CA GLN A 46 -15.17 -12.29 -7.53
C GLN A 46 -15.44 -12.75 -6.09
N THR A 47 -15.10 -14.01 -5.78
CA THR A 47 -15.24 -14.62 -4.44
C THR A 47 -14.20 -14.08 -3.46
N ILE A 48 -14.27 -12.78 -3.17
CA ILE A 48 -13.36 -12.10 -2.24
C ILE A 48 -13.94 -12.24 -0.83
N LYS A 49 -13.24 -12.97 0.05
CA LYS A 49 -13.58 -13.03 1.47
C LYS A 49 -12.95 -11.84 2.17
N ILE A 50 -13.76 -11.05 2.86
CA ILE A 50 -13.29 -9.87 3.60
C ILE A 50 -13.72 -10.01 5.05
N SER A 51 -12.76 -9.88 5.95
CA SER A 51 -12.99 -9.77 7.38
C SER A 51 -12.48 -8.42 7.87
N LEU A 52 -13.29 -7.77 8.69
CA LEU A 52 -13.00 -6.51 9.35
C LEU A 52 -12.99 -6.76 10.85
N GLU A 53 -11.90 -6.38 11.49
CA GLU A 53 -11.73 -6.43 12.93
C GLU A 53 -11.22 -5.07 13.42
N GLU A 54 -11.75 -4.62 14.55
CA GLU A 54 -11.32 -3.39 15.21
C GLU A 54 -10.72 -3.73 16.56
N VAL A 55 -9.49 -3.28 16.79
CA VAL A 55 -8.75 -3.48 18.04
C VAL A 55 -8.22 -2.14 18.51
N GLY A 56 -8.86 -1.55 19.53
CA GLY A 56 -8.57 -0.19 19.98
C GLY A 56 -8.68 0.82 18.84
N ASP A 57 -7.61 1.57 18.59
CA ASP A 57 -7.55 2.58 17.52
C ASP A 57 -7.08 2.02 16.17
N THR A 58 -7.01 0.70 16.03
CA THR A 58 -6.54 0.03 14.81
C THR A 58 -7.66 -0.74 14.12
N LEU A 59 -7.82 -0.50 12.81
CA LEU A 59 -8.67 -1.28 11.92
C LEU A 59 -7.83 -2.30 11.15
N TYR A 60 -8.25 -3.57 11.20
CA TYR A 60 -7.68 -4.69 10.48
C TYR A 60 -8.65 -5.14 9.40
N TYR A 61 -8.22 -5.06 8.14
CA TYR A 61 -8.93 -5.66 7.02
C TYR A 61 -8.10 -6.82 6.49
N ARG A 62 -8.67 -8.01 6.50
CA ARG A 62 -8.11 -9.17 5.81
C ARG A 62 -8.96 -9.47 4.59
N VAL A 63 -8.32 -9.39 3.43
CA VAL A 63 -8.88 -9.69 2.12
C VAL A 63 -8.22 -10.97 1.62
N SER A 64 -9.02 -11.99 1.37
CA SER A 64 -8.55 -13.25 0.79
C SER A 64 -9.25 -13.50 -0.55
N GLU A 65 -8.45 -13.78 -1.57
CA GLU A 65 -8.88 -14.10 -2.93
C GLU A 65 -8.07 -15.32 -3.39
N ASN A 66 -8.72 -16.48 -3.52
CA ASN A 66 -8.05 -17.77 -3.74
C ASN A 66 -6.94 -18.03 -2.69
N GLU A 67 -5.70 -18.25 -3.10
CA GLU A 67 -4.53 -18.45 -2.24
C GLU A 67 -3.86 -17.14 -1.79
N LEU A 68 -4.28 -15.99 -2.34
CA LEU A 68 -3.71 -14.70 -2.00
C LEU A 68 -4.44 -14.08 -0.81
N THR A 69 -3.68 -13.74 0.23
CA THR A 69 -4.20 -13.00 1.38
C THR A 69 -3.47 -11.67 1.53
N THR A 70 -4.26 -10.60 1.64
CA THR A 70 -3.79 -9.24 1.94
C THR A 70 -4.36 -8.80 3.28
N ILE A 71 -3.49 -8.35 4.19
CA ILE A 71 -3.86 -7.76 5.48
C ILE A 71 -3.54 -6.27 5.41
N ILE A 72 -4.53 -5.43 5.68
CA ILE A 72 -4.40 -3.97 5.75
C ILE A 72 -4.66 -3.58 7.20
N LYS A 73 -3.65 -3.03 7.87
CA LYS A 73 -3.77 -2.51 9.23
C LYS A 73 -3.74 -0.99 9.14
N MET A 74 -4.66 -0.30 9.80
CA MET A 74 -4.71 1.16 9.81
C MET A 74 -4.90 1.63 11.25
N THR A 75 -3.98 2.44 11.75
CA THR A 75 -4.08 3.04 13.09
C THR A 75 -4.44 4.52 12.95
N PHE A 76 -5.16 5.04 13.95
CA PHE A 76 -5.73 6.38 13.96
C PHE A 76 -5.31 7.18 15.20
N ASN A 77 -3.99 7.36 15.42
CA ASN A 77 -3.44 7.92 16.68
C ASN A 77 -2.98 9.40 16.60
N LEU A 78 -3.40 10.17 15.59
CA LEU A 78 -3.11 11.62 15.48
C LEU A 78 -4.33 12.50 15.81
N LYS A 79 -4.06 13.79 16.12
CA LYS A 79 -5.08 14.85 16.27
C LYS A 79 -6.08 14.80 15.09
N ASN A 80 -7.37 14.78 15.42
CA ASN A 80 -8.52 14.68 14.49
C ASN A 80 -8.82 13.28 13.92
N ASN A 81 -8.35 12.19 14.56
CA ASN A 81 -8.64 10.80 14.19
C ASN A 81 -8.30 10.46 12.73
N TYR A 82 -7.25 11.10 12.20
CA TYR A 82 -6.71 10.74 10.89
C TYR A 82 -5.91 9.45 10.98
N CYS A 83 -5.92 8.69 9.89
CA CYS A 83 -5.00 7.58 9.73
C CYS A 83 -3.57 8.13 9.80
N ASP A 84 -2.75 7.60 10.70
CA ASP A 84 -1.36 8.01 10.88
C ASP A 84 -0.36 6.90 10.56
N TYR A 85 -0.88 5.67 10.56
CA TYR A 85 -0.17 4.48 10.13
C TYR A 85 -1.08 3.60 9.28
N GLN A 86 -0.56 3.10 8.17
CA GLN A 86 -1.18 2.08 7.34
C GLN A 86 -0.14 1.04 6.94
N GLU A 87 -0.40 -0.22 7.22
CA GLU A 87 0.42 -1.35 6.81
C GLU A 87 -0.38 -2.23 5.85
N ILE A 88 0.24 -2.65 4.76
CA ILE A 88 -0.31 -3.61 3.80
C ILE A 88 0.67 -4.77 3.75
N VAL A 89 0.20 -5.94 4.13
CA VAL A 89 0.96 -7.19 4.13
C VAL A 89 0.31 -8.12 3.12
N THR A 90 1.06 -8.64 2.17
CA THR A 90 0.52 -9.55 1.14
C THR A 90 1.29 -10.86 1.10
N THR A 91 0.58 -11.97 0.90
CA THR A 91 1.23 -13.25 0.61
C THR A 91 2.00 -13.21 -0.69
N CYS A 92 2.95 -14.12 -0.84
CA CYS A 92 3.76 -14.19 -2.05
C CYS A 92 2.98 -14.62 -3.26
N GLY A 93 3.19 -13.89 -4.37
CA GLY A 93 2.61 -14.18 -5.67
C GLY A 93 2.89 -13.06 -6.65
N GLU A 94 2.89 -13.37 -7.95
CA GLU A 94 3.19 -12.42 -9.04
C GLU A 94 2.32 -11.14 -9.00
N CYS A 95 1.14 -11.23 -8.39
CA CYS A 95 0.19 -10.12 -8.26
C CYS A 95 0.64 -9.08 -7.20
N ALA A 96 1.37 -9.51 -6.16
CA ALA A 96 1.83 -8.63 -5.08
C ALA A 96 2.89 -7.64 -5.59
N GLU A 97 3.84 -8.12 -6.41
CA GLU A 97 4.91 -7.30 -6.98
C GLU A 97 4.36 -6.19 -7.90
N LYS A 98 3.36 -6.52 -8.73
CA LYS A 98 2.66 -5.55 -9.59
C LYS A 98 1.93 -4.47 -8.78
N ARG A 99 1.28 -4.85 -7.66
CA ARG A 99 0.60 -3.89 -6.76
C ARG A 99 1.61 -2.94 -6.10
N GLY A 100 2.76 -3.45 -5.65
CA GLY A 100 3.84 -2.64 -5.10
C GLY A 100 4.29 -1.56 -6.09
N LYS A 101 4.63 -1.93 -7.33
CA LYS A 101 5.04 -1.00 -8.40
C LYS A 101 3.98 0.08 -8.69
N SER A 102 2.69 -0.26 -8.64
CA SER A 102 1.60 0.71 -8.85
C SER A 102 1.48 1.78 -7.75
N LEU A 103 1.89 1.48 -6.52
CA LEU A 103 1.87 2.43 -5.40
C LEU A 103 2.98 3.48 -5.52
N PHE A 104 4.12 3.09 -6.09
CA PHE A 104 5.22 4.01 -6.38
C PHE A 104 4.92 4.99 -7.51
N SER A 105 4.02 4.67 -8.45
CA SER A 105 3.72 5.57 -9.58
C SER A 105 2.76 6.71 -9.23
N ARG A 106 1.92 6.55 -8.20
CA ARG A 106 0.88 7.55 -7.84
C ARG A 106 1.42 8.78 -7.12
N TYR A 107 2.59 8.68 -6.49
CA TYR A 107 3.21 9.76 -5.74
C TYR A 107 4.66 9.92 -6.13
N LYS A 108 5.18 11.15 -6.09
CA LYS A 108 6.62 11.37 -6.20
C LYS A 108 7.27 10.98 -4.88
N TRP A 109 8.03 9.89 -4.90
CA TRP A 109 8.80 9.36 -3.78
C TRP A 109 10.28 9.70 -3.93
N TYR A 110 10.94 10.00 -2.81
CA TYR A 110 12.38 10.20 -2.70
C TYR A 110 12.93 9.12 -1.78
N ARG A 111 13.90 8.34 -2.25
CA ARG A 111 14.54 7.31 -1.44
C ARG A 111 15.48 7.97 -0.44
N ILE A 112 15.42 7.55 0.81
CA ILE A 112 16.28 8.04 1.91
C ILE A 112 17.06 6.93 2.61
N SER A 113 16.74 5.67 2.29
CA SER A 113 17.50 4.47 2.67
C SER A 113 17.06 3.30 1.77
N ASP A 114 17.62 2.11 1.98
CA ASP A 114 17.30 0.96 1.13
C ASP A 114 15.82 0.59 1.13
N THR A 115 15.16 0.72 2.28
CA THR A 115 13.76 0.33 2.47
C THR A 115 12.82 1.51 2.67
N LYS A 116 13.34 2.74 2.87
CA LYS A 116 12.51 3.91 3.20
C LYS A 116 12.51 4.97 2.11
N TYR A 117 11.33 5.52 1.89
CA TYR A 117 11.06 6.60 0.96
C TYR A 117 10.19 7.66 1.62
N VAL A 118 10.31 8.89 1.15
CA VAL A 118 9.47 10.01 1.61
C VAL A 118 8.78 10.65 0.42
N SER A 119 7.55 11.10 0.62
CA SER A 119 6.83 11.87 -0.40
C SER A 119 7.45 13.28 -0.53
N ARG A 120 6.86 14.13 -1.37
CA ARG A 120 7.09 15.59 -1.27
C ARG A 120 6.85 16.08 0.16
N TYR A 121 7.66 17.03 0.63
CA TYR A 121 7.64 17.52 2.02
C TYR A 121 6.24 17.90 2.51
N ASN A 122 5.48 18.66 1.72
CA ASN A 122 4.13 19.13 2.06
C ASN A 122 3.09 18.01 2.26
N ARG A 123 3.34 16.79 1.75
CA ARG A 123 2.45 15.66 1.94
C ARG A 123 2.69 14.92 3.25
N LYS A 124 3.87 15.08 3.86
CA LYS A 124 4.25 14.47 5.14
C LYS A 124 3.96 12.97 5.22
N MET A 125 4.26 12.21 4.16
CA MET A 125 4.15 10.74 4.14
C MET A 125 5.53 10.10 4.02
N MET A 126 5.74 9.03 4.79
CA MET A 126 6.86 8.12 4.66
C MET A 126 6.35 6.74 4.26
N LEU A 127 7.05 6.11 3.34
CA LEU A 127 6.83 4.75 2.87
C LEU A 127 8.00 3.89 3.33
N VAL A 128 7.71 2.73 3.91
CA VAL A 128 8.68 1.67 4.16
C VAL A 128 8.27 0.45 3.34
N PHE A 129 9.19 -0.04 2.51
CA PHE A 129 9.01 -1.23 1.70
C PHE A 129 9.97 -2.30 2.20
N ILE A 130 9.41 -3.44 2.61
CA ILE A 130 10.17 -4.60 3.06
C ILE A 130 9.74 -5.76 2.17
N ASP A 131 10.72 -6.35 1.48
CA ASP A 131 10.56 -7.56 0.69
C ASP A 131 11.31 -8.70 1.38
N ASN A 132 10.59 -9.75 1.75
CA ASN A 132 11.11 -10.93 2.41
C ASN A 132 10.60 -12.20 1.73
N PRO A 133 11.20 -12.63 0.60
CA PRO A 133 10.71 -13.74 -0.22
C PRO A 133 10.69 -15.09 0.51
N SER A 134 11.33 -15.21 1.67
CA SER A 134 11.37 -16.43 2.50
C SER A 134 10.18 -16.59 3.46
N SER A 135 9.31 -15.58 3.56
CA SER A 135 8.13 -15.55 4.44
C SER A 135 6.85 -15.79 3.64
N ASP A 136 5.86 -16.47 4.23
CA ASP A 136 4.50 -16.62 3.65
C ASP A 136 3.89 -15.26 3.26
N PHE A 137 4.25 -14.22 4.01
CA PHE A 137 4.01 -12.82 3.71
C PHE A 137 5.32 -12.12 3.33
N CYS A 138 5.64 -12.05 2.04
CA CYS A 138 6.89 -11.45 1.59
C CYS A 138 6.85 -9.95 1.38
N ASN A 139 5.72 -9.37 0.99
CA ASN A 139 5.66 -7.93 0.70
C ASN A 139 4.95 -7.19 1.82
N ILE A 140 5.70 -6.32 2.51
CA ILE A 140 5.17 -5.44 3.55
C ILE A 140 5.39 -4.00 3.11
N ILE A 141 4.29 -3.27 3.00
CA ILE A 141 4.29 -1.85 2.65
C ILE A 141 3.71 -1.09 3.82
N LYS A 142 4.50 -0.20 4.42
CA LYS A 142 4.08 0.67 5.52
C LYS A 142 4.04 2.10 5.05
N PHE A 143 2.94 2.79 5.32
CA PHE A 143 2.80 4.22 5.19
C PHE A 143 2.64 4.80 6.58
N GLN A 144 3.38 5.85 6.87
CA GLN A 144 3.31 6.54 8.15
C GLN A 144 3.45 8.04 7.98
N TYR A 145 2.93 8.79 8.95
CA TYR A 145 3.16 10.23 8.99
C TYR A 145 4.65 10.52 9.09
N ASN A 146 5.13 11.43 8.25
CA ASN A 146 6.50 11.90 8.30
C ASN A 146 6.59 13.14 9.19
N SER A 147 7.09 12.96 10.41
CA SER A 147 7.27 14.04 11.38
C SER A 147 8.52 14.90 11.15
N MET A 148 9.39 14.54 10.20
CA MET A 148 10.61 15.32 9.92
C MET A 148 10.28 16.78 9.61
N THR A 149 11.10 17.67 10.17
CA THR A 149 11.19 19.08 9.79
C THR A 149 11.67 19.22 8.36
N GLU A 150 11.58 20.43 7.79
CA GLU A 150 12.02 20.67 6.41
C GLU A 150 13.52 20.47 6.25
N MET A 151 14.28 20.81 7.29
CA MET A 151 15.73 20.65 7.33
C MET A 151 16.11 19.16 7.32
N GLU A 152 15.58 18.39 8.28
CA GLU A 152 15.79 16.93 8.34
C GLU A 152 15.36 16.22 7.05
N TYR A 153 14.26 16.66 6.43
CA TYR A 153 13.79 16.13 5.16
C TYR A 153 14.80 16.35 4.02
N LYS A 154 15.38 17.55 3.92
CA LYS A 154 16.37 17.87 2.88
C LYS A 154 17.66 17.09 3.10
N GLU A 155 18.13 17.04 4.34
CA GLU A 155 19.34 16.31 4.72
C GLU A 155 19.21 14.80 4.42
N ALA A 156 18.08 14.18 4.77
CA ALA A 156 17.85 12.76 4.52
C ALA A 156 17.92 12.40 3.02
N ILE A 157 17.39 13.26 2.15
CA ILE A 157 17.45 13.05 0.69
C ILE A 157 18.88 13.23 0.18
N GLN A 158 19.56 14.30 0.62
CA GLN A 158 20.91 14.62 0.16
C GLN A 158 21.93 13.56 0.60
N ASN A 159 21.88 13.11 1.85
CA ASN A 159 22.79 12.09 2.38
C ASN A 159 22.68 10.79 1.60
N PHE A 160 21.46 10.36 1.25
CA PHE A 160 21.28 9.14 0.45
C PHE A 160 21.81 9.30 -0.98
N GLN A 161 21.63 10.48 -1.60
CA GLN A 161 22.18 10.75 -2.93
C GLN A 161 23.72 10.69 -2.93
N LEU A 162 24.36 11.25 -1.91
CA LEU A 162 25.82 11.24 -1.76
C LEU A 162 26.38 9.82 -1.54
N LEU A 163 25.66 8.97 -0.80
CA LEU A 163 26.03 7.58 -0.58
C LEU A 163 25.92 6.69 -1.83
N GLN A 164 25.14 7.12 -2.84
CA GLN A 164 24.97 6.38 -4.10
C GLN A 164 25.90 6.87 -5.22
N SER A 165 26.59 8.00 -5.01
CA SER A 165 27.54 8.58 -5.98
C SER A 165 29.00 8.19 -5.73
N ASN A 166 29.28 7.44 -4.67
CA ASN A 166 30.59 6.88 -4.31
C ASN A 166 30.57 5.36 -4.48
#